data_AF-A0A4V1UD90-F1
#
_entry.id   AF-A0A4V1UD90-F1
#
_cell.length_a   1.000
_cell.length_b   1.000
_cell.length_c   1.000
_cell.angle_alpha   90.00
_cell.angle_beta   90.00
_cell.angle_gamma   90.00
#
_symmetry.space_group_name_H-M   'P 1'
#
loop_
_entity.id
_entity.type
_entity.pdbx_description
1 polymer ?
#
loop_
_entity_poly.entity_id
_entity_poly.type
_entity_poly.pdbx_seq_one_letter_code
_entity_poly.pdbx_strand_id
1 'polypeptide(L)'
;MSKRHSAKYKIDRRMGENIWGRPKSPVNKRSYGPGQHGQRRKSKVSDFGLQLKAKQKLKGYYGNLTEKQFAKTYEEAARRKGNTSENLISLLESRLDAIVYRAKFVPTVFAARQFVNHGHVLVNGKRVNIASYRVKPGDIVSV
;
A
#
# COMPACT_ATOMS: atom_id res chain seq x y z
N MET A 1 16.61 2.78 -9.99
CA MET A 1 15.86 2.06 -8.93
C MET A 1 15.72 2.93 -7.68
N SER A 2 14.53 3.10 -7.11
CA SER A 2 14.35 3.96 -5.92
C SER A 2 14.93 3.29 -4.65
N LYS A 3 15.56 4.10 -3.77
CA LYS A 3 16.18 3.70 -2.49
C LYS A 3 15.29 2.87 -1.54
N ARG A 4 13.99 2.73 -1.82
CA ARG A 4 13.02 2.06 -0.93
C ARG A 4 12.95 0.53 -1.10
N HIS A 5 13.55 -0.02 -2.17
CA HIS A 5 13.66 -1.47 -2.32
C HIS A 5 14.49 -2.13 -1.20
N SER A 6 15.45 -1.40 -0.60
CA SER A 6 16.36 -1.93 0.43
C SER A 6 15.79 -1.90 1.86
N ALA A 7 14.75 -1.11 2.15
CA ALA A 7 14.23 -0.93 3.52
C ALA A 7 12.69 -1.00 3.62
N LYS A 8 12.09 -1.99 2.96
CA LYS A 8 10.62 -2.18 2.81
C LYS A 8 9.85 -2.04 4.14
N TYR A 9 10.34 -2.67 5.21
CA TYR A 9 9.66 -2.77 6.51
C TYR A 9 10.02 -1.65 7.51
N LYS A 10 10.90 -0.70 7.13
CA LYS A 10 11.27 0.44 8.00
C LYS A 10 10.06 1.31 8.35
N ILE A 11 9.03 1.31 7.52
CA ILE A 11 7.81 2.07 7.71
C ILE A 11 7.02 1.62 8.96
N ASP A 12 7.03 0.34 9.31
CA ASP A 12 6.31 -0.18 10.49
C ASP A 12 6.78 0.52 11.77
N ARG A 13 8.11 0.67 11.90
CA ARG A 13 8.72 1.43 13.00
C ARG A 13 8.45 2.92 12.94
N ARG A 14 8.36 3.51 11.74
CA ARG A 14 8.04 4.94 11.58
C ARG A 14 6.59 5.21 11.99
N MET A 15 5.67 4.32 11.63
CA MET A 15 4.26 4.44 11.99
C MET A 15 3.99 4.00 13.44
N GLY A 16 4.86 3.15 13.99
CA GLY A 16 4.71 2.55 15.30
C GLY A 16 3.70 1.40 15.31
N GLU A 17 3.48 0.76 14.16
CA GLU A 17 2.45 -0.26 13.96
C GLU A 17 2.89 -1.27 12.92
N ASN A 18 2.45 -2.51 13.08
CA ASN A 18 2.68 -3.59 12.12
C ASN A 18 1.65 -3.52 10.98
N ILE A 19 1.95 -2.72 9.95
CA ILE A 19 1.01 -2.35 8.88
C ILE A 19 0.44 -3.57 8.14
N TRP A 20 1.21 -4.65 8.04
CA TRP A 20 0.84 -5.85 7.27
C TRP A 20 0.64 -7.10 8.14
N GLY A 21 0.60 -6.97 9.47
CA GLY A 21 0.38 -8.10 10.37
C GLY A 21 1.46 -9.20 10.30
N ARG A 22 2.70 -8.87 9.91
CA ARG A 22 3.76 -9.88 9.77
C ARG A 22 4.36 -10.26 11.13
N PRO A 23 4.57 -11.56 11.44
CA PRO A 23 5.23 -11.96 12.70
C PRO A 23 6.64 -11.37 12.85
N LYS A 24 7.39 -11.31 11.74
CA LYS A 24 8.76 -10.75 11.69
C LYS A 24 8.78 -9.23 11.45
N SER A 25 7.74 -8.49 11.81
CA SER A 25 7.75 -7.03 11.67
C SER A 25 8.80 -6.41 12.60
N PRO A 26 9.60 -5.43 12.12
CA PRO A 26 10.64 -4.82 12.94
C PRO A 26 10.10 -4.01 14.12
N VAL A 27 8.81 -3.61 14.09
CA VAL A 27 8.19 -2.89 15.22
C VAL A 27 7.93 -3.80 16.42
N ASN A 28 7.68 -5.10 16.18
CA ASN A 28 7.43 -6.09 17.24
C ASN A 28 8.65 -6.22 18.18
N LYS A 29 9.87 -6.07 17.64
CA LYS A 29 11.12 -6.07 18.42
C LYS A 29 11.57 -4.67 18.84
N ARG A 30 11.23 -3.64 18.07
CA ARG A 30 11.71 -2.26 18.26
C ARG A 30 10.55 -1.30 18.05
N SER A 31 9.77 -1.06 19.10
CA SER A 31 8.58 -0.20 19.13
C SER A 31 8.88 1.31 18.99
N TYR A 32 10.15 1.67 18.79
CA TYR A 32 10.62 3.04 18.63
C TYR A 32 10.94 3.39 17.17
N GLY A 33 10.93 4.70 16.87
CA GLY A 33 11.11 5.22 15.51
C GLY A 33 12.45 4.81 14.90
N PRO A 34 12.60 4.81 13.56
CA PRO A 34 13.89 4.53 12.93
C PRO A 34 14.85 5.72 13.01
N GLY A 35 16.15 5.45 12.98
CA GLY A 35 17.24 6.45 13.05
C GLY A 35 17.81 6.61 14.46
N GLN A 36 18.91 7.38 14.58
CA GLN A 36 19.63 7.62 15.83
C GLN A 36 18.72 8.21 16.93
N HIS A 37 17.83 9.14 16.56
CA HIS A 37 16.88 9.77 17.48
C HIS A 37 15.60 8.96 17.72
N GLY A 38 15.55 7.71 17.24
CA GLY A 38 14.36 6.88 17.29
C GLY A 38 13.83 6.61 18.70
N GLN A 39 14.73 6.51 19.68
CA GLN A 39 14.45 6.24 21.09
C GLN A 39 14.23 7.50 21.92
N ARG A 40 14.47 8.69 21.36
CA ARG A 40 14.19 9.94 22.07
C ARG A 40 12.69 10.07 22.34
N ARG A 41 12.34 10.75 23.44
CA ARG A 41 10.95 11.05 23.79
C ARG A 41 10.27 11.76 22.61
N LYS A 42 9.12 11.24 22.19
CA LYS A 42 8.36 11.83 21.08
C LYS A 42 7.72 13.14 21.54
N SER A 43 7.90 14.20 20.76
CA SER A 43 7.13 15.43 20.93
C SER A 43 5.67 15.21 20.50
N LYS A 44 4.78 16.09 20.97
CA LYS A 44 3.39 16.12 20.51
C LYS A 44 3.39 16.36 18.99
N VAL A 45 2.65 15.53 18.27
CA VAL A 45 2.52 15.65 16.81
C VAL A 45 1.54 16.78 16.52
N SER A 46 1.85 17.64 15.55
CA SER A 46 0.93 18.67 15.06
C SER A 46 -0.24 18.05 14.28
N ASP A 47 -1.32 18.80 14.10
CA ASP A 47 -2.49 18.32 13.33
C ASP A 47 -2.14 17.95 11.89
N PHE A 48 -1.31 18.76 11.23
CA PHE A 48 -0.74 18.43 9.93
C PHE A 48 0.07 17.12 9.99
N GLY A 49 0.89 16.95 11.03
CA GLY A 49 1.69 15.75 11.23
C GLY A 49 0.82 14.49 11.41
N LEU A 50 -0.33 14.61 12.08
CA LEU A 50 -1.30 13.52 12.24
C LEU A 50 -1.88 13.11 10.87
N GLN A 51 -2.36 14.06 10.09
CA GLN A 51 -2.89 13.82 8.74
C GLN A 51 -1.83 13.24 7.80
N LEU A 52 -0.62 13.80 7.82
CA LEU A 52 0.50 13.30 7.04
C LEU A 52 0.83 11.86 7.42
N LYS A 53 0.84 11.52 8.71
CA LYS A 53 1.09 10.16 9.19
C LYS A 53 0.01 9.19 8.70
N ALA A 54 -1.27 9.57 8.78
CA ALA A 54 -2.38 8.78 8.27
C ALA A 54 -2.25 8.51 6.75
N LYS A 55 -1.98 9.57 5.96
CA LYS A 55 -1.74 9.46 4.52
C LYS A 55 -0.57 8.52 4.19
N GLN A 56 0.57 8.71 4.87
CA GLN A 56 1.76 7.89 4.63
C GLN A 56 1.55 6.43 5.06
N LYS A 57 0.75 6.17 6.10
CA LYS A 57 0.36 4.81 6.52
C LYS A 57 -0.45 4.14 5.41
N LEU A 58 -1.51 4.79 4.93
CA LEU A 58 -2.38 4.25 3.88
C LEU A 58 -1.61 3.98 2.58
N LYS A 59 -0.79 4.94 2.14
CA LYS A 59 0.08 4.78 0.96
C LYS A 59 1.08 3.63 1.11
N GLY A 60 1.59 3.44 2.33
CA GLY A 60 2.48 2.33 2.68
C GLY A 60 1.78 0.98 2.60
N TYR A 61 0.57 0.88 3.16
CA TYR A 61 -0.24 -0.32 3.22
C TYR A 61 -0.42 -0.99 1.84
N TYR A 62 -0.83 -0.22 0.82
CA TYR A 62 -1.02 -0.68 -0.56
C TYR A 62 0.27 -0.78 -1.39
N GLY A 63 1.36 -1.29 -0.81
CA GLY A 63 2.53 -1.67 -1.62
C GLY A 63 3.34 -0.49 -2.17
N ASN A 64 3.54 0.54 -1.33
CA ASN A 64 4.35 1.72 -1.62
C ASN A 64 3.98 2.41 -2.96
N LEU A 65 2.69 2.77 -3.07
CA LEU A 65 2.18 3.71 -4.07
C LEU A 65 3.04 4.98 -4.10
N THR A 66 3.26 5.51 -5.30
CA THR A 66 3.90 6.83 -5.43
C THR A 66 2.94 7.92 -4.94
N GLU A 67 3.48 9.03 -4.45
CA GLU A 67 2.64 10.16 -3.99
C GLU A 67 1.74 10.67 -5.12
N LYS A 68 2.28 10.74 -6.35
CA LYS A 68 1.53 11.12 -7.56
C LYS A 68 0.37 10.16 -7.85
N GLN A 69 0.56 8.86 -7.72
CA GLN A 69 -0.52 7.87 -7.91
C GLN A 69 -1.58 7.98 -6.82
N PHE A 70 -1.17 8.17 -5.57
CA PHE A 70 -2.09 8.33 -4.46
C PHE A 70 -2.93 9.60 -4.61
N ALA A 71 -2.30 10.74 -4.91
CA ALA A 71 -2.99 12.01 -5.15
C ALA A 71 -4.01 11.91 -6.29
N LYS A 72 -3.62 11.34 -7.44
CA LYS A 72 -4.54 11.08 -8.56
C LYS A 72 -5.72 10.17 -8.18
N THR A 73 -5.47 9.18 -7.32
CA THR A 73 -6.54 8.28 -6.86
C THR A 73 -7.51 9.01 -5.93
N TYR A 74 -6.99 9.90 -5.09
CA TYR A 74 -7.81 10.76 -4.22
C TYR A 74 -8.63 11.77 -5.02
N GLU A 75 -8.05 12.45 -6.00
CA GLU A 75 -8.79 13.35 -6.91
C GLU A 75 -9.93 12.63 -7.61
N GLU A 76 -9.67 11.42 -8.12
CA GLU A 76 -10.70 10.59 -8.75
C GLU A 76 -11.75 10.10 -7.74
N ALA A 77 -11.37 9.84 -6.48
CA ALA A 77 -12.31 9.48 -5.42
C ALA A 77 -13.23 10.65 -5.07
N ALA A 78 -12.69 11.86 -4.99
CA ALA A 78 -13.43 13.09 -4.68
C ALA A 78 -14.37 13.52 -5.81
N ARG A 79 -14.04 13.16 -7.06
CA ARG A 79 -14.90 13.40 -8.24
C ARG A 79 -16.13 12.49 -8.27
N ARG A 80 -16.06 11.31 -7.66
CA ARG A 80 -17.17 10.35 -7.62
C ARG A 80 -18.22 10.79 -6.62
N LYS A 81 -19.50 10.58 -6.96
CA LYS A 81 -20.61 10.80 -6.03
C LYS A 81 -20.47 9.87 -4.81
N GLY A 82 -20.95 10.33 -3.65
CA GLY A 82 -20.92 9.57 -2.39
C GLY A 82 -19.74 9.94 -1.48
N ASN A 83 -19.43 9.07 -0.52
CA ASN A 83 -18.39 9.29 0.47
C ASN A 83 -16.99 9.14 -0.15
N THR A 84 -16.20 10.23 -0.19
CA THR A 84 -14.84 10.25 -0.73
C THR A 84 -13.92 9.21 -0.10
N SER A 85 -14.07 8.94 1.20
CA SER A 85 -13.22 7.97 1.90
C SER A 85 -13.48 6.54 1.42
N GLU A 86 -14.75 6.18 1.28
CA GLU A 86 -15.16 4.86 0.77
C GLU A 86 -14.78 4.71 -0.71
N ASN A 87 -14.95 5.76 -1.49
CA ASN A 87 -14.53 5.81 -2.89
C ASN A 87 -13.01 5.62 -3.02
N LEU A 88 -12.22 6.27 -2.16
CA LEU A 88 -10.76 6.13 -2.16
C LEU A 88 -10.35 4.68 -1.86
N ILE A 89 -10.92 4.07 -0.81
CA ILE A 89 -10.61 2.68 -0.45
C ILE A 89 -11.04 1.73 -1.56
N SER A 90 -12.23 1.90 -2.13
CA SER A 90 -12.71 1.09 -3.25
C SER A 90 -11.79 1.18 -4.48
N LEU A 91 -11.28 2.36 -4.78
CA LEU A 91 -10.32 2.57 -5.86
C LEU A 91 -8.94 1.95 -5.59
N LEU A 92 -8.53 1.87 -4.33
CA LEU A 92 -7.27 1.26 -3.93
C LEU A 92 -7.38 -0.27 -3.90
N GLU A 93 -8.48 -0.82 -3.42
CA GLU A 93 -8.74 -2.27 -3.37
C GLU A 93 -9.07 -2.86 -4.74
N SER A 94 -9.57 -2.08 -5.71
CA SER A 94 -9.82 -2.54 -7.09
C SER A 94 -8.56 -2.67 -7.94
N ARG A 95 -7.38 -2.34 -7.41
CA ARG A 95 -6.13 -2.50 -8.16
C ARG A 95 -5.77 -3.98 -8.29
N LEU A 96 -5.20 -4.35 -9.43
CA LEU A 96 -4.79 -5.73 -9.71
C LEU A 96 -3.77 -6.24 -8.68
N ASP A 97 -2.80 -5.42 -8.27
CA ASP A 97 -1.85 -5.81 -7.22
C ASP A 97 -2.50 -6.01 -5.84
N ALA A 98 -3.51 -5.22 -5.50
CA ALA A 98 -4.31 -5.42 -4.29
C ALA A 98 -5.09 -6.74 -4.38
N ILE A 99 -5.81 -6.98 -5.47
CA ILE A 99 -6.62 -8.20 -5.66
C ILE A 99 -5.76 -9.46 -5.62
N VAL A 100 -4.63 -9.49 -6.32
CA VAL A 100 -3.69 -10.63 -6.28
C VAL A 100 -3.21 -10.92 -4.86
N TYR A 101 -2.97 -9.88 -4.05
CA TYR A 101 -2.63 -10.04 -2.64
C TYR A 101 -3.83 -10.50 -1.78
N ARG A 102 -5.02 -9.94 -1.99
CA ARG A 102 -6.25 -10.28 -1.25
C ARG A 102 -6.69 -11.71 -1.53
N ALA A 103 -6.58 -12.17 -2.77
CA ALA A 103 -6.85 -13.54 -3.22
C ALA A 103 -5.77 -14.56 -2.80
N LYS A 104 -4.72 -14.13 -2.09
CA LYS A 104 -3.65 -14.99 -1.55
C LYS A 104 -2.83 -15.75 -2.60
N PHE A 105 -2.84 -15.32 -3.87
CA PHE A 105 -1.94 -15.86 -4.90
C PHE A 105 -0.46 -15.64 -4.56
N VAL A 106 -0.19 -14.63 -3.73
CA VAL A 106 1.14 -14.30 -3.22
C VAL A 106 1.08 -13.90 -1.75
N PRO A 107 2.16 -14.13 -0.98
CA PRO A 107 2.14 -13.93 0.47
C PRO A 107 2.31 -12.47 0.91
N THR A 108 2.73 -11.55 0.01
CA THR A 108 2.98 -10.15 0.37
C THR A 108 2.55 -9.19 -0.73
N VAL A 109 2.15 -7.97 -0.34
CA VAL A 109 1.78 -6.90 -1.28
C VAL A 109 2.94 -6.57 -2.25
N PHE A 110 4.19 -6.68 -1.79
CA PHE A 110 5.36 -6.46 -2.63
C PHE A 110 5.55 -7.56 -3.69
N ALA A 111 5.28 -8.81 -3.32
CA ALA A 111 5.34 -9.94 -4.25
C ALA A 111 4.23 -9.82 -5.30
N ALA A 112 3.03 -9.34 -4.94
CA ALA A 112 1.93 -9.14 -5.89
C ALA A 112 2.32 -8.22 -7.05
N ARG A 113 2.98 -7.09 -6.75
CA ARG A 113 3.43 -6.18 -7.79
C ARG A 113 4.46 -6.83 -8.73
N GLN A 114 5.41 -7.57 -8.19
CA GLN A 114 6.42 -8.27 -8.99
C GLN A 114 5.77 -9.35 -9.86
N PHE A 115 4.87 -10.13 -9.27
CA PHE A 115 4.14 -11.21 -9.90
C PHE A 115 3.31 -10.73 -11.09
N VAL A 116 2.57 -9.63 -10.91
CA VAL A 116 1.86 -8.96 -12.00
C VAL A 116 2.85 -8.44 -13.05
N ASN A 117 3.88 -7.68 -12.65
CA ASN A 117 4.83 -7.10 -13.61
C ASN A 117 5.56 -8.14 -14.48
N HIS A 118 5.80 -9.34 -13.94
CA HIS A 118 6.42 -10.46 -14.66
C HIS A 118 5.44 -11.15 -15.63
N GLY A 119 4.16 -10.78 -15.60
CA GLY A 119 3.16 -11.29 -16.53
C GLY A 119 2.55 -12.63 -16.14
N HIS A 120 2.62 -13.01 -14.86
CA HIS A 120 2.02 -14.24 -14.34
C HIS A 120 0.52 -14.10 -14.03
N VAL A 121 -0.13 -13.03 -14.48
CA VAL A 121 -1.55 -12.77 -14.18
C VAL A 121 -2.29 -12.52 -15.47
N LEU A 122 -3.43 -13.22 -15.61
CA LEU A 122 -4.38 -13.05 -16.69
C LEU A 122 -5.64 -12.38 -16.14
N VAL A 123 -6.17 -11.41 -16.88
CA VAL A 123 -7.50 -10.83 -16.63
C VAL A 123 -8.35 -11.12 -17.85
N ASN A 124 -9.44 -11.86 -17.68
CA ASN A 124 -10.31 -12.32 -18.76
C ASN A 124 -9.51 -13.04 -19.87
N GLY A 125 -8.59 -13.93 -19.48
CA GLY A 125 -7.75 -14.71 -20.40
C GLY A 125 -6.60 -13.93 -21.06
N LYS A 126 -6.47 -12.62 -20.83
CA LYS A 126 -5.40 -11.80 -21.41
C LYS A 126 -4.35 -11.44 -20.37
N ARG A 127 -3.07 -11.54 -20.75
CA ARG A 127 -1.94 -11.20 -19.87
C ARG A 127 -1.95 -9.71 -19.53
N VAL A 128 -1.99 -9.39 -18.24
CA VAL A 128 -1.91 -8.01 -17.74
C VAL A 128 -0.69 -7.88 -16.83
N ASN A 129 0.26 -7.03 -17.23
CA ASN A 129 1.49 -6.78 -16.48
C ASN A 129 1.52 -5.42 -15.76
N ILE A 130 0.38 -4.73 -15.69
CA ILE A 130 0.27 -3.42 -15.05
C ILE A 130 -0.40 -3.59 -13.68
N ALA A 131 0.40 -3.52 -12.62
CA ALA A 131 -0.09 -3.63 -11.23
C ALA A 131 -1.17 -2.60 -10.85
N SER A 132 -1.18 -1.43 -11.49
CA SER A 132 -2.19 -0.38 -11.28
C SER A 132 -3.45 -0.54 -12.13
N TYR A 133 -3.58 -1.63 -12.89
CA TYR A 133 -4.82 -1.95 -13.60
C TYR A 133 -5.98 -1.98 -12.60
N ARG A 134 -7.11 -1.35 -12.95
CA ARG A 134 -8.32 -1.34 -12.12
C ARG A 134 -9.23 -2.45 -12.60
N VAL A 135 -9.35 -3.48 -11.80
CA VAL A 135 -10.25 -4.61 -12.00
C VAL A 135 -11.67 -4.12 -11.76
N LYS A 136 -12.58 -4.52 -12.63
CA LYS A 136 -14.00 -4.21 -12.54
C LYS A 136 -14.76 -5.40 -11.95
N PRO A 137 -15.92 -5.17 -11.32
CA PRO A 137 -16.82 -6.26 -11.00
C PRO A 137 -17.12 -7.11 -12.24
N GLY A 138 -17.03 -8.44 -12.10
CA GLY A 138 -17.21 -9.40 -13.20
C GLY A 138 -15.93 -9.80 -13.94
N ASP A 139 -14.79 -9.12 -13.71
CA ASP A 139 -13.51 -9.55 -14.28
C ASP A 139 -13.03 -10.86 -13.63
N ILE A 140 -12.55 -11.80 -14.46
CA ILE A 140 -11.96 -13.06 -14.04
C ILE A 140 -10.44 -12.89 -13.96
N VAL A 141 -9.90 -12.93 -12.75
CA VAL A 141 -8.45 -12.89 -12.50
C VAL A 141 -7.93 -14.31 -12.30
N SER A 142 -6.99 -14.73 -13.14
CA SER A 142 -6.38 -16.07 -13.14
C SER A 142 -4.86 -15.98 -13.26
N VAL A 143 -4.20 -17.12 -13.06
CA VAL A 143 -2.74 -17.26 -12.90
C VAL A 143 -2.22 -18.32 -13.85
#